data_AF-A0A972XKI6-F1
#
_entry.id   AF-A0A972XKI6-F1
#
_cell.length_a   1.000
_cell.length_b   1.000
_cell.length_c   1.000
_cell.angle_alpha   90.00
_cell.angle_beta   90.00
_cell.angle_gamma   90.00
#
_symmetry.space_group_name_H-M   'P 1'
#
loop_
_entity.id
_entity.type
_entity.pdbx_description
1 polymer ?
#
loop_
_entity_poly.entity_id
_entity_poly.type
_entity_poly.pdbx_seq_one_letter_code
_entity_poly.pdbx_strand_id
1 'polypeptide(L)'
;MRIIIILSFTYLLFACKKEETIAQIPKIPLPASLTTLKSEHPRLMLTNERIAELKKLQSTDPVLDKYIKAVIASANSIVTRAPLTRTLIGPRLLDVSRELLNRISHLALAYHFSGDKKYVDAAVANMRTVCEFSDWNPSHFLDVAEMSNGVAIGYDWLYAYISETDRTFIRNGLKTKGLDEYKKIYETAWWAKGDNNWNQVCNGGLIVASLAIAETDPKYADEYIPKVIANLPYSNKFYAPDGSWYEG
;
A
#
# COMPACT_ATOMS: atom_id res chain seq x y z
N MET A 1 65.18 -40.92 -1.62
CA MET A 1 63.86 -41.54 -1.42
C MET A 1 63.27 -41.04 -0.10
N ARG A 2 62.50 -39.93 -0.12
CA ARG A 2 61.65 -39.47 0.99
C ARG A 2 60.43 -38.80 0.37
N ILE A 3 59.30 -39.50 0.44
CA ILE A 3 57.99 -39.05 -0.06
C ILE A 3 57.34 -38.27 1.09
N ILE A 4 57.05 -36.98 0.87
CA ILE A 4 56.27 -36.15 1.79
C ILE A 4 54.82 -36.23 1.30
N ILE A 5 53.95 -36.87 2.07
CA ILE A 5 52.51 -36.94 1.83
C ILE A 5 51.89 -35.70 2.48
N ILE A 6 51.39 -34.77 1.67
CA ILE A 6 50.57 -33.64 2.12
C ILE A 6 49.11 -34.09 2.12
N LEU A 7 48.55 -34.31 3.31
CA LEU A 7 47.11 -34.53 3.52
C LEU A 7 46.39 -33.18 3.47
N SER A 8 45.65 -32.90 2.40
CA SER A 8 44.73 -31.74 2.34
C SER A 8 43.43 -32.09 3.07
N PHE A 9 43.17 -31.46 4.22
CA PHE A 9 41.87 -31.50 4.87
C PHE A 9 40.94 -30.48 4.20
N THR A 10 40.05 -30.95 3.32
CA THR A 10 38.97 -30.14 2.78
C THR A 10 37.83 -30.09 3.80
N TYR A 11 37.70 -28.99 4.53
CA TYR A 11 36.53 -28.73 5.37
C TYR A 11 35.31 -28.43 4.48
N LEU A 12 34.41 -29.40 4.34
CA LEU A 12 33.05 -29.18 3.84
C LEU A 12 32.25 -28.47 4.92
N LEU A 13 32.17 -27.14 4.85
CA LEU A 13 31.20 -26.34 5.59
C LEU A 13 29.81 -26.59 4.97
N PHE A 14 29.08 -27.57 5.49
CA PHE A 14 27.63 -27.61 5.34
C PHE A 14 27.03 -26.48 6.18
N ALA A 15 26.90 -25.30 5.57
CA ALA A 15 26.05 -24.25 6.11
C ALA A 15 24.60 -24.74 6.05
N CYS A 16 24.11 -25.28 7.17
CA CYS A 16 22.70 -25.61 7.35
C CYS A 16 21.92 -24.28 7.34
N LYS A 17 21.44 -23.85 6.16
CA LYS A 17 20.42 -22.81 6.07
C LYS A 17 19.17 -23.38 6.72
N LYS A 18 18.92 -22.99 7.97
CA LYS A 18 17.63 -23.16 8.61
C LYS A 18 16.65 -22.31 7.80
N GLU A 19 15.87 -22.94 6.93
CA GLU A 19 14.68 -22.30 6.39
C GLU A 19 13.79 -21.99 7.59
N GLU A 20 13.72 -20.72 7.96
CA GLU A 20 12.67 -20.25 8.85
C GLU A 20 11.36 -20.51 8.12
N THR A 21 10.64 -21.55 8.56
CA THR A 21 9.24 -21.74 8.25
C THR A 21 8.48 -20.56 8.85
N ILE A 22 8.37 -19.47 8.09
CA ILE A 22 7.48 -18.36 8.43
C ILE A 22 6.08 -18.95 8.40
N ALA A 23 5.47 -19.08 9.58
CA ALA A 23 4.11 -19.57 9.72
C ALA A 23 3.19 -18.71 8.84
N GLN A 24 2.48 -19.35 7.90
CA GLN A 24 1.43 -18.67 7.15
C GLN A 24 0.42 -18.11 8.14
N ILE A 25 0.14 -16.81 8.02
CA ILE A 25 -0.83 -16.17 8.90
C ILE A 25 -2.20 -16.76 8.58
N PRO A 26 -2.90 -17.31 9.59
CA PRO A 26 -4.18 -17.96 9.37
C PRO A 26 -5.17 -16.94 8.81
N LYS A 27 -5.73 -17.24 7.63
CA LYS A 27 -6.82 -16.46 7.04
C LYS A 27 -8.03 -16.58 7.96
N ILE A 28 -8.50 -15.45 8.48
CA ILE A 28 -9.69 -15.41 9.34
C ILE A 28 -10.92 -15.42 8.43
N PRO A 29 -11.98 -16.19 8.75
CA PRO A 29 -13.24 -16.12 8.01
C PRO A 29 -13.73 -14.66 7.93
N LEU A 30 -14.04 -14.21 6.71
CA LEU A 30 -14.52 -12.85 6.49
C LEU A 30 -15.90 -12.67 7.15
N PRO A 31 -16.17 -11.50 7.76
CA PRO A 31 -17.48 -11.16 8.29
C PRO A 31 -18.51 -11.03 7.16
N ALA A 32 -19.80 -11.13 7.51
CA ALA A 32 -20.90 -11.11 6.54
C ALA A 32 -20.90 -9.85 5.64
N SER A 33 -20.44 -8.72 6.19
CA SER A 33 -20.28 -7.43 5.50
C SER A 33 -19.25 -7.45 4.37
N LEU A 34 -18.35 -8.43 4.33
CA LEU A 34 -17.26 -8.56 3.36
C LEU A 34 -17.39 -9.81 2.49
N THR A 35 -18.58 -10.40 2.39
CA THR A 35 -18.83 -11.62 1.59
C THR A 35 -18.55 -11.47 0.10
N THR A 36 -18.58 -10.25 -0.43
CA THR A 36 -18.26 -9.94 -1.83
C THR A 36 -16.79 -9.56 -2.05
N LEU A 37 -15.99 -9.47 -0.98
CA LEU A 37 -14.58 -9.13 -1.09
C LEU A 37 -13.79 -10.31 -1.68
N LYS A 38 -13.05 -10.05 -2.76
CA LYS A 38 -12.16 -11.05 -3.35
C LYS A 38 -11.06 -11.46 -2.36
N SER A 39 -10.78 -12.76 -2.28
CA SER A 39 -9.76 -13.30 -1.39
C SER A 39 -8.34 -13.08 -1.92
N GLU A 40 -8.23 -13.00 -3.25
CA GLU A 40 -7.00 -12.77 -3.99
C GLU A 40 -6.69 -11.28 -4.15
N HIS A 41 -5.40 -11.00 -4.22
CA HIS A 41 -4.85 -9.68 -4.54
C HIS A 41 -4.29 -9.69 -5.98
N PRO A 42 -4.26 -8.54 -6.67
CA PRO A 42 -4.84 -7.26 -6.24
C PRO A 42 -6.36 -7.25 -6.32
N ARG A 43 -7.00 -6.44 -5.47
CA ARG A 43 -8.46 -6.30 -5.41
C ARG A 43 -8.95 -4.87 -5.23
N LEU A 44 -8.07 -3.92 -4.92
CA LEU A 44 -8.45 -2.51 -4.72
C LEU A 44 -8.24 -1.73 -6.01
N MET A 45 -9.33 -1.36 -6.70
CA MET A 45 -9.35 -0.67 -8.01
C MET A 45 -8.72 -1.43 -9.19
N LEU A 46 -7.79 -2.34 -8.93
CA LEU A 46 -7.09 -3.16 -9.89
C LEU A 46 -7.30 -4.64 -9.55
N THR A 47 -7.54 -5.47 -10.56
CA THR A 47 -7.59 -6.93 -10.43
C THR A 47 -6.70 -7.58 -11.47
N ASN A 48 -6.35 -8.85 -11.29
CA ASN A 48 -5.60 -9.62 -12.29
C ASN A 48 -6.31 -9.64 -13.66
N GLU A 49 -7.64 -9.75 -13.67
CA GLU A 49 -8.42 -9.69 -14.91
C GLU A 49 -8.30 -8.33 -15.58
N ARG A 50 -8.40 -7.24 -14.81
CA ARG A 50 -8.26 -5.89 -15.33
C ARG A 50 -6.86 -5.61 -15.88
N ILE A 51 -5.81 -6.13 -15.21
CA ILE A 51 -4.43 -6.03 -15.71
C ILE A 51 -4.28 -6.76 -17.05
N ALA A 52 -4.81 -7.98 -17.17
CA ALA A 52 -4.76 -8.75 -18.41
C ALA A 52 -5.52 -8.05 -19.55
N GLU A 53 -6.69 -7.49 -19.26
CA GLU A 53 -7.48 -6.70 -20.20
C GLU A 53 -6.70 -5.46 -20.68
N LEU A 54 -6.13 -4.68 -19.76
CA LEU A 54 -5.36 -3.47 -20.08
C LEU A 54 -4.13 -3.78 -20.94
N LYS A 55 -3.42 -4.90 -20.67
CA LYS A 55 -2.31 -5.35 -21.52
C LYS A 55 -2.74 -5.66 -22.94
N LYS A 56 -3.91 -6.28 -23.12
CA LYS A 56 -4.46 -6.54 -24.46
C LYS A 56 -4.82 -5.23 -25.17
N LEU A 57 -5.52 -4.32 -24.47
CA LEU A 57 -5.94 -3.03 -25.01
C LEU A 57 -4.77 -2.12 -25.37
N GLN A 58 -3.65 -2.19 -24.65
CA GLN A 58 -2.45 -1.40 -24.95
C GLN A 58 -2.00 -1.55 -26.41
N SER A 59 -2.18 -2.74 -27.01
CA SER A 59 -1.78 -2.98 -28.40
C SER A 59 -2.63 -2.25 -29.45
N THR A 60 -3.85 -1.83 -29.08
CA THR A 60 -4.83 -1.23 -30.01
C THR A 60 -5.31 0.15 -29.59
N ASP A 61 -5.03 0.59 -28.37
CA ASP A 61 -5.37 1.91 -27.85
C ASP A 61 -4.10 2.78 -27.67
N PRO A 62 -3.85 3.73 -28.58
CA PRO A 62 -2.65 4.58 -28.53
C PRO A 62 -2.64 5.54 -27.33
N VAL A 63 -3.79 5.89 -26.76
CA VAL A 63 -3.89 6.75 -25.58
C VAL A 63 -3.48 5.96 -24.34
N LEU A 64 -4.00 4.74 -24.20
CA LEU A 64 -3.61 3.83 -23.13
C LEU A 64 -2.12 3.50 -23.19
N ASP A 65 -1.59 3.20 -24.37
CA ASP A 65 -0.15 2.94 -24.56
C ASP A 65 0.71 4.14 -24.14
N LYS A 66 0.29 5.37 -24.48
CA LYS A 66 0.96 6.59 -24.02
C LYS A 66 0.99 6.68 -22.50
N TYR A 67 -0.13 6.40 -21.82
CA TYR A 67 -0.18 6.43 -20.35
C TYR A 67 0.69 5.35 -19.72
N ILE A 68 0.67 4.11 -20.23
CA ILE A 68 1.51 3.02 -19.71
C ILE A 68 3.00 3.37 -19.88
N LYS A 69 3.40 3.91 -21.04
CA LYS A 69 4.78 4.36 -21.27
C LYS A 69 5.19 5.48 -20.31
N ALA A 70 4.30 6.45 -20.05
CA ALA A 70 4.56 7.51 -19.07
C ALA A 70 4.72 6.94 -17.65
N VAL A 71 3.88 5.97 -17.26
CA VAL A 71 4.00 5.29 -15.97
C VAL A 71 5.34 4.60 -15.81
N ILE A 72 5.78 3.85 -16.83
CA ILE A 72 7.08 3.16 -16.83
C ILE A 72 8.24 4.16 -16.78
N ALA A 73 8.15 5.28 -17.52
CA ALA A 73 9.18 6.33 -17.47
C ALA A 73 9.29 6.95 -16.07
N SER A 74 8.16 7.30 -15.44
CA SER A 74 8.12 7.79 -14.06
C SER A 74 8.71 6.76 -13.09
N ALA A 75 8.32 5.49 -13.21
CA ALA A 75 8.82 4.40 -12.36
C ALA A 75 10.35 4.24 -12.48
N ASN A 76 10.91 4.30 -13.70
CA ASN A 76 12.36 4.30 -13.90
C ASN A 76 13.07 5.46 -13.18
N SER A 77 12.47 6.66 -13.18
CA SER A 77 13.01 7.79 -12.42
C SER A 77 12.92 7.58 -10.90
N ILE A 78 11.88 6.88 -10.43
CA ILE A 78 11.62 6.65 -9.01
C ILE A 78 12.58 5.62 -8.40
N VAL A 79 12.94 4.57 -9.15
CA VAL A 79 13.81 3.48 -8.67
C VAL A 79 15.14 3.98 -8.09
N THR A 80 15.63 5.14 -8.54
CA THR A 80 16.90 5.72 -8.11
C THR A 80 16.76 6.89 -7.13
N ARG A 81 15.54 7.24 -6.73
CA ARG A 81 15.32 8.36 -5.79
C ARG A 81 15.83 8.02 -4.39
N ALA A 82 16.25 9.05 -3.67
CA ALA A 82 16.61 8.92 -2.27
C ALA A 82 15.42 8.38 -1.44
N PRO A 83 15.70 7.62 -0.36
CA PRO A 83 14.68 7.18 0.59
C PRO A 83 13.83 8.35 1.10
N LEU A 84 12.55 8.07 1.36
CA LEU A 84 11.66 9.04 2.00
C LEU A 84 12.16 9.33 3.40
N THR A 85 12.02 10.58 3.84
CA THR A 85 12.36 10.99 5.20
C THR A 85 11.13 11.55 5.89
N ARG A 86 11.01 11.33 7.20
CA ARG A 86 9.93 11.91 8.00
C ARG A 86 10.20 13.40 8.24
N THR A 87 9.96 14.22 7.23
CA THR A 87 10.20 15.67 7.24
C THR A 87 8.88 16.42 7.22
N LEU A 88 8.67 17.30 8.21
CA LEU A 88 7.49 18.15 8.27
C LEU A 88 7.74 19.47 7.54
N ILE A 89 6.74 19.93 6.78
CA ILE A 89 6.67 21.27 6.20
C ILE A 89 5.55 22.02 6.92
N GLY A 90 5.93 22.95 7.79
CA GLY A 90 5.00 23.46 8.80
C GLY A 90 4.48 22.31 9.68
N PRO A 91 3.16 22.18 9.90
CA PRO A 91 2.61 21.10 10.72
C PRO A 91 2.39 19.78 9.94
N ARG A 92 2.80 19.70 8.66
CA ARG A 92 2.34 18.66 7.73
C ARG A 92 3.46 17.73 7.29
N LEU A 93 3.19 16.44 7.31
CA LEU A 93 3.92 15.37 6.63
C LEU A 93 3.33 15.07 5.23
N LEU A 94 2.24 15.75 4.86
CA LEU A 94 1.42 15.49 3.66
C LEU A 94 2.21 15.30 2.37
N ASP A 95 3.25 16.10 2.12
CA ASP A 95 4.05 16.00 0.90
C ASP A 95 4.82 14.68 0.83
N VAL A 96 5.26 14.16 1.97
CA VAL A 96 5.92 12.85 2.07
C VAL A 96 4.89 11.73 1.84
N SER A 97 3.70 11.85 2.43
CA SER A 97 2.60 10.90 2.23
C SER A 97 2.18 10.80 0.76
N ARG A 98 2.03 11.95 0.08
CA ARG A 98 1.68 12.03 -1.34
C ARG A 98 2.80 11.54 -2.24
N GLU A 99 4.05 11.84 -1.92
CA GLU A 99 5.18 11.29 -2.66
C GLU A 99 5.26 9.76 -2.51
N LEU A 100 4.95 9.19 -1.34
CA LEU A 100 4.83 7.73 -1.22
C LEU A 100 3.77 7.18 -2.16
N LEU A 101 2.54 7.69 -2.10
CA LEU A 101 1.44 7.23 -2.97
C LEU A 101 1.84 7.33 -4.45
N ASN A 102 2.41 8.47 -4.85
CA ASN A 102 2.95 8.67 -6.20
C ASN A 102 3.99 7.60 -6.57
N ARG A 103 4.98 7.34 -5.71
CA ARG A 103 6.01 6.31 -5.96
C ARG A 103 5.39 4.94 -6.12
N ILE A 104 4.53 4.55 -5.18
CA ILE A 104 3.96 3.21 -5.12
C ILE A 104 3.04 2.92 -6.31
N SER A 105 2.14 3.83 -6.67
CA SER A 105 1.25 3.63 -7.82
C SER A 105 2.03 3.45 -9.13
N HIS A 106 3.09 4.24 -9.34
CA HIS A 106 3.92 4.13 -10.54
C HIS A 106 4.73 2.83 -10.57
N LEU A 107 5.42 2.50 -9.46
CA LEU A 107 6.23 1.29 -9.36
C LEU A 107 5.38 0.02 -9.52
N ALA A 108 4.23 -0.03 -8.84
CA ALA A 108 3.35 -1.20 -8.88
C ALA A 108 2.76 -1.43 -10.28
N LEU A 109 2.27 -0.38 -10.95
CA LEU A 109 1.79 -0.50 -12.33
C LEU A 109 2.93 -0.86 -13.29
N ALA A 110 4.08 -0.21 -13.19
CA ALA A 110 5.23 -0.52 -14.05
C ALA A 110 5.64 -1.99 -13.93
N TYR A 111 5.63 -2.57 -12.73
CA TYR A 111 5.85 -4.00 -12.55
C TYR A 111 4.80 -4.85 -13.27
N HIS A 112 3.51 -4.55 -13.09
CA HIS A 112 2.45 -5.31 -13.74
C HIS A 112 2.58 -5.32 -15.27
N PHE A 113 3.00 -4.22 -15.90
CA PHE A 113 3.17 -4.15 -17.36
C PHE A 113 4.49 -4.71 -17.88
N SER A 114 5.57 -4.65 -17.10
CA SER A 114 6.91 -5.03 -17.57
C SER A 114 7.43 -6.37 -17.04
N GLY A 115 6.98 -6.80 -15.86
CA GLY A 115 7.55 -7.92 -15.11
C GLY A 115 8.92 -7.64 -14.48
N ASP A 116 9.45 -6.40 -14.55
CA ASP A 116 10.79 -6.08 -14.06
C ASP A 116 10.80 -5.93 -12.53
N LYS A 117 11.44 -6.89 -11.85
CA LYS A 117 11.46 -7.00 -10.39
C LYS A 117 12.04 -5.78 -9.68
N LYS A 118 12.87 -4.95 -10.33
CA LYS A 118 13.41 -3.72 -9.72
C LYS A 118 12.31 -2.78 -9.19
N TYR A 119 11.13 -2.80 -9.83
CA TYR A 119 10.01 -1.97 -9.41
C TYR A 119 9.37 -2.48 -8.11
N VAL A 120 9.27 -3.80 -7.94
CA VAL A 120 8.79 -4.40 -6.69
C VAL A 120 9.77 -4.10 -5.56
N ASP A 121 11.07 -4.29 -5.82
CA ASP A 121 12.12 -4.09 -4.81
C ASP A 121 12.14 -2.61 -4.36
N ALA A 122 12.02 -1.66 -5.30
CA ALA A 122 11.89 -0.24 -4.97
C ALA A 122 10.59 0.08 -4.21
N ALA A 123 9.46 -0.54 -4.55
CA ALA A 123 8.18 -0.30 -3.87
C ALA A 123 8.23 -0.81 -2.42
N VAL A 124 8.78 -2.02 -2.21
CA VAL A 124 9.01 -2.58 -0.88
C VAL A 124 9.93 -1.69 -0.07
N ALA A 125 11.04 -1.21 -0.64
CA ALA A 125 11.95 -0.30 0.06
C ALA A 125 11.26 0.99 0.52
N ASN A 126 10.42 1.61 -0.33
CA ASN A 126 9.66 2.81 0.03
C ASN A 126 8.61 2.55 1.12
N MET A 127 7.83 1.46 1.01
CA MET A 127 6.85 1.10 2.05
C MET A 127 7.52 0.76 3.39
N ARG A 128 8.63 0.01 3.37
CA ARG A 128 9.39 -0.28 4.59
C ARG A 128 9.90 1.00 5.25
N THR A 129 10.48 1.91 4.45
CA THR A 129 11.00 3.20 4.94
C THR A 129 9.94 3.98 5.73
N VAL A 130 8.72 4.13 5.19
CA VAL A 130 7.66 4.87 5.90
C VAL A 130 7.09 4.10 7.08
N CYS A 131 7.12 2.76 7.04
CA CYS A 131 6.76 1.90 8.17
C CYS A 131 7.82 1.90 9.28
N GLU A 132 9.02 2.45 9.03
CA GLU A 132 10.07 2.67 10.04
C GLU A 132 10.01 4.07 10.68
N PHE A 133 9.25 5.01 10.10
CA PHE A 133 9.04 6.33 10.71
C PHE A 133 8.48 6.23 12.12
N SER A 134 8.75 7.22 12.98
CA SER A 134 8.20 7.23 14.36
C SER A 134 6.66 7.12 14.34
N ASP A 135 6.03 7.87 13.45
CA ASP A 135 4.59 7.99 13.26
C ASP A 135 4.29 8.61 11.88
N TRP A 136 3.02 8.63 11.48
CA TRP A 136 2.53 9.28 10.25
C TRP A 136 1.82 10.62 10.52
N ASN A 137 2.22 11.30 11.60
CA ASN A 137 1.69 12.58 12.07
C ASN A 137 0.18 12.58 12.39
N PRO A 138 -0.28 11.82 13.41
CA PRO A 138 -1.69 11.75 13.78
C PRO A 138 -2.29 13.07 14.27
N SER A 139 -1.49 14.11 14.52
CA SER A 139 -1.97 15.46 14.82
C SER A 139 -2.58 16.17 13.60
N HIS A 140 -2.19 15.79 12.38
CA HIS A 140 -2.71 16.32 11.13
C HIS A 140 -3.18 15.16 10.23
N PHE A 141 -4.45 14.78 10.38
CA PHE A 141 -4.92 13.46 9.96
C PHE A 141 -4.95 13.18 8.45
N LEU A 142 -4.91 14.22 7.60
CA LEU A 142 -4.67 14.03 6.16
C LEU A 142 -3.36 13.26 5.90
N ASP A 143 -2.36 13.48 6.73
CA ASP A 143 -1.04 12.86 6.58
C ASP A 143 -1.12 11.35 6.80
N VAL A 144 -1.81 10.93 7.87
CA VAL A 144 -2.10 9.53 8.19
C VAL A 144 -2.93 8.89 7.08
N ALA A 145 -3.95 9.60 6.60
CA ALA A 145 -4.86 9.09 5.59
C ALA A 145 -4.17 8.80 4.26
N GLU A 146 -3.42 9.78 3.75
CA GLU A 146 -2.69 9.66 2.48
C GLU A 146 -1.55 8.64 2.58
N MET A 147 -0.86 8.58 3.72
CA MET A 147 0.20 7.58 3.95
C MET A 147 -0.39 6.17 4.01
N SER A 148 -1.51 5.98 4.73
CA SER A 148 -2.23 4.71 4.81
C SER A 148 -2.68 4.25 3.43
N ASN A 149 -3.21 5.17 2.62
CA ASN A 149 -3.61 4.89 1.25
C ASN A 149 -2.42 4.42 0.40
N GLY A 150 -1.30 5.14 0.41
CA GLY A 150 -0.09 4.77 -0.34
C GLY A 150 0.45 3.39 0.04
N VAL A 151 0.56 3.10 1.34
CA VAL A 151 1.02 1.79 1.83
C VAL A 151 0.02 0.68 1.46
N ALA A 152 -1.28 0.92 1.63
CA ALA A 152 -2.32 -0.06 1.34
C ALA A 152 -2.39 -0.43 -0.14
N ILE A 153 -2.26 0.55 -1.04
CA ILE A 153 -2.21 0.32 -2.49
C ILE A 153 -0.98 -0.50 -2.86
N GLY A 154 0.19 -0.21 -2.29
CA GLY A 154 1.39 -1.00 -2.57
C GLY A 154 1.29 -2.43 -2.05
N TYR A 155 0.76 -2.60 -0.84
CA TYR A 155 0.52 -3.90 -0.24
C TYR A 155 -0.45 -4.73 -1.09
N ASP A 156 -1.58 -4.16 -1.52
CA ASP A 156 -2.58 -4.85 -2.34
C ASP A 156 -2.07 -5.13 -3.75
N TRP A 157 -1.52 -4.12 -4.43
CA TRP A 157 -1.14 -4.23 -5.85
C TRP A 157 0.04 -5.16 -6.07
N LEU A 158 0.95 -5.25 -5.11
CA LEU A 158 2.16 -6.08 -5.21
C LEU A 158 2.13 -7.30 -4.29
N TYR A 159 1.03 -7.59 -3.59
CA TYR A 159 0.91 -8.62 -2.56
C TYR A 159 1.61 -9.94 -2.93
N ALA A 160 1.33 -10.47 -4.12
CA ALA A 160 1.82 -11.76 -4.62
C ALA A 160 3.34 -11.79 -4.89
N TYR A 161 3.99 -10.63 -4.94
CA TYR A 161 5.39 -10.45 -5.31
C TYR A 161 6.27 -9.94 -4.16
N ILE A 162 5.66 -9.59 -3.03
CA ILE A 162 6.34 -9.21 -1.78
C ILE A 162 6.67 -10.50 -0.99
N SER A 163 7.77 -10.51 -0.26
CA SER A 163 8.10 -11.63 0.65
C SER A 163 7.10 -11.70 1.81
N GLU A 164 6.91 -12.86 2.45
CA GLU A 164 6.02 -12.95 3.63
C GLU A 164 6.51 -12.07 4.79
N THR A 165 7.82 -12.00 4.99
CA THR A 165 8.46 -11.12 5.98
C THR A 165 8.12 -9.66 5.72
N ASP A 166 8.26 -9.19 4.48
CA ASP A 166 7.95 -7.81 4.12
C ASP A 166 6.45 -7.52 4.15
N ARG A 167 5.60 -8.45 3.71
CA ARG A 167 4.14 -8.33 3.88
C ARG A 167 3.78 -8.14 5.34
N THR A 168 4.32 -8.97 6.22
CA THR A 168 4.05 -8.87 7.66
C THR A 168 4.56 -7.56 8.24
N PHE A 169 5.76 -7.14 7.86
CA PHE A 169 6.32 -5.86 8.31
C PHE A 169 5.46 -4.67 7.86
N ILE A 170 5.09 -4.63 6.58
CA ILE A 170 4.31 -3.55 5.98
C ILE A 170 2.89 -3.51 6.57
N ARG A 171 2.22 -4.66 6.69
CA ARG A 171 0.90 -4.76 7.33
C ARG A 171 0.93 -4.26 8.77
N ASN A 172 1.95 -4.64 9.54
CA ASN A 172 2.09 -4.17 10.93
C ASN A 172 2.32 -2.66 10.99
N GLY A 173 3.08 -2.08 10.05
CA GLY A 173 3.23 -0.64 9.91
C GLY A 173 1.89 0.05 9.59
N LEU A 174 1.14 -0.46 8.60
CA LEU A 174 -0.18 0.05 8.23
C LEU A 174 -1.18 0.02 9.40
N LYS A 175 -1.14 -1.05 10.21
CA LYS A 175 -1.96 -1.17 11.41
C LYS A 175 -1.56 -0.15 12.47
N THR A 176 -0.31 -0.19 12.91
CA THR A 176 0.15 0.56 14.09
C THR A 176 0.29 2.05 13.85
N LYS A 177 0.63 2.48 12.63
CA LYS A 177 0.83 3.90 12.28
C LYS A 177 -0.38 4.54 11.58
N GLY A 178 -1.29 3.71 11.07
CA GLY A 178 -2.49 4.14 10.35
C GLY A 178 -3.76 3.73 11.08
N LEU A 179 -4.19 2.48 10.90
CA LEU A 179 -5.52 2.01 11.34
C LEU A 179 -5.75 2.12 12.86
N ASP A 180 -4.72 1.92 13.68
CA ASP A 180 -4.83 2.10 15.13
C ASP A 180 -4.95 3.59 15.50
N GLU A 181 -4.39 4.52 14.71
CA GLU A 181 -4.61 5.95 14.90
C GLU A 181 -6.04 6.36 14.55
N TYR A 182 -6.63 5.76 13.50
CA TYR A 182 -8.07 5.92 13.22
C TYR A 182 -8.88 5.47 14.42
N LYS A 183 -8.61 4.28 14.96
CA LYS A 183 -9.34 3.73 16.10
C LYS A 183 -9.35 4.62 17.33
N LYS A 184 -8.26 5.35 17.58
CA LYS A 184 -8.16 6.25 18.75
C LYS A 184 -9.12 7.43 18.66
N ILE A 185 -9.38 7.96 17.46
CA ILE A 185 -10.04 9.26 17.31
C ILE A 185 -11.30 9.25 16.45
N TYR A 186 -11.59 8.19 15.69
CA TYR A 186 -12.63 8.22 14.64
C TYR A 186 -14.00 8.67 15.16
N GLU A 187 -14.39 8.25 16.36
CA GLU A 187 -15.68 8.62 16.96
C GLU A 187 -15.79 10.11 17.34
N THR A 188 -14.67 10.76 17.63
CA THR A 188 -14.61 12.17 18.06
C THR A 188 -14.01 13.10 16.99
N ALA A 189 -13.51 12.53 15.90
CA ALA A 189 -12.87 13.26 14.82
C ALA A 189 -13.89 14.12 14.07
N TRP A 190 -13.68 15.44 14.08
CA TRP A 190 -14.55 16.39 13.36
C TRP A 190 -14.63 16.07 11.86
N TRP A 191 -13.52 15.62 11.26
CA TRP A 191 -13.45 15.31 9.83
C TRP A 191 -14.28 14.07 9.46
N ALA A 192 -14.55 13.17 10.42
CA ALA A 192 -15.32 11.96 10.13
C ALA A 192 -16.73 12.30 9.62
N LYS A 193 -17.32 13.44 10.02
CA LYS A 193 -18.60 13.97 9.53
C LYS A 193 -18.48 15.41 9.01
N GLY A 194 -17.28 15.80 8.59
CA GLY A 194 -16.99 17.13 8.07
C GLY A 194 -17.64 17.38 6.70
N ASP A 195 -17.78 18.65 6.36
CA ASP A 195 -18.32 19.16 5.10
C ASP A 195 -17.24 19.51 4.07
N ASN A 196 -15.96 19.28 4.39
CA ASN A 196 -14.81 19.60 3.55
C ASN A 196 -14.04 18.34 3.13
N ASN A 197 -12.97 18.54 2.35
CA ASN A 197 -12.16 17.50 1.75
C ASN A 197 -11.58 16.51 2.77
N TRP A 198 -11.37 16.92 4.03
CA TRP A 198 -10.87 16.01 5.07
C TRP A 198 -11.79 14.83 5.30
N ASN A 199 -13.09 15.01 5.13
CA ASN A 199 -14.04 13.91 5.20
C ASN A 199 -13.75 12.87 4.12
N GLN A 200 -13.56 13.29 2.87
CA GLN A 200 -13.32 12.39 1.74
C GLN A 200 -11.95 11.72 1.85
N VAL A 201 -10.90 12.50 2.13
CA VAL A 201 -9.52 12.02 2.19
C VAL A 201 -9.33 11.04 3.35
N CYS A 202 -9.75 11.41 4.57
CA CYS A 202 -9.57 10.56 5.73
C CYS A 202 -10.43 9.30 5.67
N ASN A 203 -11.72 9.42 5.30
CA ASN A 203 -12.55 8.24 5.18
C ASN A 203 -12.13 7.32 4.01
N GLY A 204 -11.69 7.90 2.89
CA GLY A 204 -11.17 7.15 1.75
C GLY A 204 -9.91 6.35 2.11
N GLY A 205 -8.95 6.98 2.78
CA GLY A 205 -7.75 6.31 3.28
C GLY A 205 -8.06 5.15 4.23
N LEU A 206 -9.06 5.32 5.11
CA LEU A 206 -9.53 4.27 6.01
C LEU A 206 -10.14 3.07 5.28
N ILE A 207 -10.97 3.30 4.26
CA ILE A 207 -11.56 2.22 3.44
C ILE A 207 -10.45 1.41 2.77
N VAL A 208 -9.55 2.08 2.05
CA VAL A 208 -8.49 1.41 1.27
C VAL A 208 -7.59 0.60 2.21
N ALA A 209 -7.15 1.19 3.32
CA ALA A 209 -6.29 0.52 4.28
C ALA A 209 -6.96 -0.69 4.95
N SER A 210 -8.24 -0.56 5.33
CA SER A 210 -8.98 -1.64 5.97
C SER A 210 -9.23 -2.81 5.01
N LEU A 211 -9.60 -2.53 3.77
CA LEU A 211 -9.82 -3.54 2.75
C LEU A 211 -8.52 -4.20 2.28
N ALA A 212 -7.37 -3.52 2.32
CA ALA A 212 -6.10 -4.08 1.90
C ALA A 212 -5.64 -5.27 2.76
N ILE A 213 -6.08 -5.34 4.03
CA ILE A 213 -5.61 -6.35 5.00
C ILE A 213 -6.73 -7.23 5.55
N ALA A 214 -7.95 -7.11 5.00
CA ALA A 214 -9.15 -7.73 5.55
C ALA A 214 -9.10 -9.27 5.65
N GLU A 215 -8.24 -9.94 4.88
CA GLU A 215 -8.02 -11.40 4.96
C GLU A 215 -7.27 -11.84 6.22
N THR A 216 -6.55 -10.92 6.86
CA THR A 216 -5.80 -11.15 8.11
C THR A 216 -6.38 -10.37 9.29
N ASP A 217 -6.90 -9.17 9.04
CA ASP A 217 -7.44 -8.25 10.05
C ASP A 217 -8.82 -7.70 9.64
N PRO A 218 -9.84 -8.56 9.44
CA PRO A 218 -11.15 -8.15 8.90
C PRO A 218 -11.89 -7.14 9.77
N LYS A 219 -11.58 -7.07 11.07
CA LYS A 219 -12.29 -6.23 12.04
C LYS A 219 -12.23 -4.74 11.70
N TYR A 220 -11.14 -4.25 11.12
CA TYR A 220 -11.06 -2.84 10.70
C TYR A 220 -12.09 -2.55 9.60
N ALA A 221 -12.17 -3.42 8.59
CA ALA A 221 -13.12 -3.25 7.50
C ALA A 221 -14.58 -3.43 7.96
N ASP A 222 -14.84 -4.44 8.79
CA ASP A 222 -16.17 -4.71 9.36
C ASP A 222 -16.70 -3.52 10.17
N GLU A 223 -15.83 -2.93 10.99
CA GLU A 223 -16.22 -1.83 11.87
C GLU A 223 -16.36 -0.49 11.10
N TYR A 224 -15.38 -0.15 10.28
CA TYR A 224 -15.27 1.21 9.75
C TYR A 224 -15.99 1.42 8.42
N ILE A 225 -16.09 0.42 7.55
CA ILE A 225 -16.74 0.62 6.24
C ILE A 225 -18.20 1.08 6.39
N PRO A 226 -19.05 0.46 7.24
CA PRO A 226 -20.41 0.94 7.43
C PRO A 226 -20.46 2.38 7.97
N LYS A 227 -19.56 2.73 8.90
CA LYS A 227 -19.47 4.09 9.46
C LYS A 227 -19.07 5.10 8.39
N VAL A 228 -18.08 4.77 7.57
CA VAL A 228 -17.61 5.62 6.48
C VAL A 228 -18.73 5.83 5.46
N ILE A 229 -19.44 4.78 5.04
CA ILE A 229 -20.55 4.88 4.08
C ILE A 229 -21.64 5.82 4.59
N ALA A 230 -21.95 5.78 5.88
CA ALA A 230 -22.91 6.70 6.51
C ALA A 230 -22.41 8.15 6.59
N ASN A 231 -21.09 8.35 6.59
CA ASN A 231 -20.43 9.62 6.85
C ASN A 231 -20.00 10.38 5.58
N LEU A 232 -19.68 9.70 4.48
CA LEU A 232 -19.31 10.34 3.20
C LEU A 232 -20.37 11.31 2.65
N PRO A 233 -21.69 11.10 2.81
CA PRO A 233 -22.70 12.05 2.35
C PRO A 233 -22.58 13.46 2.95
N TYR A 234 -21.94 13.62 4.12
CA TYR A 234 -21.77 14.94 4.76
C TYR A 234 -20.96 15.90 3.89
N SER A 235 -19.91 15.41 3.23
CA SER A 235 -19.11 16.20 2.29
C SER A 235 -19.63 16.06 0.84
N ASN A 236 -20.01 14.85 0.41
CA ASN A 236 -20.38 14.61 -0.98
C ASN A 236 -21.62 15.40 -1.45
N LYS A 237 -22.49 15.81 -0.53
CA LYS A 237 -23.64 16.68 -0.87
C LYS A 237 -23.21 18.01 -1.50
N PHE A 238 -21.99 18.48 -1.25
CA PHE A 238 -21.49 19.75 -1.79
C PHE A 238 -21.05 19.68 -3.25
N TYR A 239 -21.03 18.49 -3.87
CA TYR A 239 -20.97 18.37 -5.32
C TYR A 239 -22.32 18.68 -5.99
N ALA A 240 -23.42 18.73 -5.25
CA ALA A 240 -24.73 18.99 -5.85
C ALA A 240 -24.94 20.50 -6.13
N PRO A 241 -25.71 20.84 -7.17
CA PRO A 241 -26.35 19.94 -8.14
C PRO A 241 -25.50 19.68 -9.40
N ASP A 242 -24.47 20.47 -9.65
CA ASP A 242 -23.78 20.58 -10.95
C ASP A 242 -22.46 19.79 -11.03
N GLY A 243 -22.01 19.23 -9.90
CA GLY A 243 -20.75 18.51 -9.78
C GLY A 243 -19.56 19.39 -9.36
N SER A 244 -19.76 20.70 -9.13
CA SER A 244 -18.68 21.61 -8.73
C SER A 244 -18.27 21.38 -7.27
N TRP A 245 -16.98 21.50 -6.95
CA TRP A 245 -16.49 21.43 -5.57
C TRP A 245 -16.19 22.82 -5.02
N TYR A 246 -16.74 23.15 -3.84
CA TYR A 246 -16.67 24.52 -3.31
C TYR A 246 -15.28 24.95 -2.83
N GLU A 247 -14.36 24.01 -2.55
CA GLU A 247 -12.99 24.36 -2.14
C GLU A 247 -12.06 24.63 -3.33
N GLY A 248 -12.55 24.48 -4.56
CA GLY A 248 -11.79 24.72 -5.80
C GLY A 248 -11.40 23.45 -6.54
#